data_AF-A0A497G1C4-F1
#
_entry.id   AF-A0A497G1C4-F1
#
_cell.length_a   1.000
_cell.length_b   1.000
_cell.length_c   1.000
_cell.angle_alpha   90.00
_cell.angle_beta   90.00
_cell.angle_gamma   90.00
#
_symmetry.space_group_name_H-M   'P 1'
#
loop_
_entity.id
_entity.type
_entity.pdbx_description
1 polymer ?
#
loop_
_entity_poly.entity_id
_entity_poly.type
_entity_poly.pdbx_seq_one_letter_code
_entity_poly.pdbx_strand_id
1 'polypeptide(L)'
;MVKEIYVKSVLNKHKKRDEWFLDDYSLNPYRLCQFNCVYCYIRGSRYGENMGKELAVKVNAPTVLARELKRRANKKEYGFIALGSATEPWMPIEEKYMVTRRCLEIIARYRFPVHCLTKSTLIQRDLDLLKEIDRNAVLPEDLKTLKHGVLITFSLSTLREEIAKIFEPGAPSPEERLEALKKVKKEGFYAGIAYI
;
A
#
# COMPACT_ATOMS: atom_id res chain seq x y z
N MET A 1 11.67 -14.85 -13.16
CA MET A 1 12.64 -14.69 -12.04
C MET A 1 12.40 -13.32 -11.43
N VAL A 2 12.40 -13.19 -10.09
CA VAL A 2 12.19 -11.90 -9.42
C VAL A 2 13.54 -11.26 -9.15
N LYS A 3 13.70 -9.98 -9.52
CA LYS A 3 14.96 -9.25 -9.36
C LYS A 3 15.03 -8.56 -8.00
N GLU A 4 16.12 -8.75 -7.28
CA GLU A 4 16.39 -7.97 -6.07
C GLU A 4 17.13 -6.69 -6.45
N ILE A 5 16.67 -5.55 -5.95
CA ILE A 5 17.27 -4.25 -6.22
C ILE A 5 17.49 -3.45 -4.94
N TYR A 6 18.50 -2.59 -5.00
CA TYR A 6 18.83 -1.64 -3.95
C TYR A 6 18.50 -0.23 -4.42
N VAL A 7 17.83 0.53 -3.56
CA VAL A 7 17.39 1.89 -3.86
C VAL A 7 17.94 2.89 -2.85
N LYS A 8 18.07 4.16 -3.27
CA LYS A 8 18.57 5.25 -2.41
C LYS A 8 17.46 5.95 -1.63
N SER A 9 16.21 5.85 -2.12
CA SER A 9 15.01 6.44 -1.53
C SER A 9 13.80 5.53 -1.82
N VAL A 10 12.82 5.51 -0.91
CA VAL A 10 11.57 4.75 -1.07
C VAL A 10 10.32 5.56 -0.75
N LEU A 11 10.45 6.61 0.06
CA LEU A 11 9.36 7.49 0.42
C LEU A 11 9.33 8.72 -0.50
N ASN A 12 8.30 8.83 -1.33
CA ASN A 12 8.05 10.03 -2.11
C ASN A 12 7.14 10.99 -1.35
N LYS A 13 7.45 12.29 -1.32
CA LYS A 13 6.61 13.33 -0.70
C LYS A 13 5.83 14.07 -1.79
N HIS A 14 4.53 14.20 -1.62
CA HIS A 14 3.69 14.95 -2.56
C HIS A 14 3.82 16.46 -2.36
N LYS A 15 3.55 17.23 -3.42
CA LYS A 15 3.55 18.70 -3.35
C LYS A 15 2.38 19.22 -2.53
N LYS A 16 1.24 18.56 -2.64
CA LYS A 16 0.01 18.75 -1.86
C LYS A 16 -0.54 17.38 -1.49
N ARG A 17 -1.33 17.30 -0.42
CA ARG A 17 -2.08 16.09 -0.08
C ARG A 17 -3.02 15.72 -1.22
N ASP A 18 -3.11 14.44 -1.53
CA ASP A 18 -4.08 13.95 -2.49
C ASP A 18 -5.50 14.02 -1.90
N GLU A 19 -6.44 14.60 -2.65
CA GLU A 19 -7.81 14.83 -2.17
C GLU A 19 -8.66 13.55 -2.18
N TRP A 20 -8.30 12.55 -2.99
CA TRP A 20 -9.03 11.29 -3.13
C TRP A 20 -8.52 10.23 -2.16
N PHE A 21 -7.19 10.15 -2.01
CA PHE A 21 -6.53 9.11 -1.22
C PHE A 21 -5.98 9.63 0.12
N LEU A 22 -6.11 10.93 0.39
CA LEU A 22 -5.73 11.58 1.65
C LEU A 22 -4.26 11.39 2.05
N ASP A 23 -3.37 11.06 1.10
CA ASP A 23 -1.96 10.82 1.36
C ASP A 23 -1.05 12.01 1.08
N ASP A 24 -0.04 12.17 1.93
CA ASP A 24 1.03 13.17 1.82
C ASP A 24 2.31 12.55 1.24
N TYR A 25 2.41 11.22 1.35
CA TYR A 25 3.54 10.43 0.92
C TYR A 25 3.08 9.16 0.21
N SER A 26 3.90 8.63 -0.70
CA SER A 26 3.68 7.31 -1.28
C SER A 26 4.87 6.39 -1.04
N LEU A 27 4.58 5.13 -0.76
CA LEU A 27 5.55 4.05 -0.61
C LEU A 27 5.16 2.86 -1.49
N ASN A 28 6.10 2.42 -2.31
CA ASN A 28 5.95 1.26 -3.18
C ASN A 28 7.15 0.32 -2.99
N PRO A 29 7.00 -0.80 -2.26
CA PRO A 29 8.15 -1.69 -1.96
C PRO A 29 8.65 -2.49 -3.16
N TYR A 30 7.91 -2.50 -4.26
CA TYR A 30 8.22 -3.27 -5.47
C TYR A 30 8.31 -2.40 -6.71
N ARG A 31 8.65 -3.03 -7.83
CA ARG A 31 8.43 -2.53 -9.19
C ARG A 31 7.64 -3.57 -9.97
N LEU A 32 6.67 -3.09 -10.75
CA LEU A 32 5.65 -3.93 -11.39
C LEU A 32 4.83 -4.73 -10.37
N CYS A 33 3.88 -5.52 -10.85
CA CYS A 33 2.93 -6.25 -10.03
C CYS A 33 2.54 -7.58 -10.70
N GLN A 34 2.39 -8.64 -9.90
CA GLN A 34 1.99 -9.97 -10.36
C GLN A 34 0.51 -10.07 -10.75
N PHE A 35 -0.33 -9.14 -10.32
CA PHE A 35 -1.76 -9.13 -10.65
C PHE A 35 -2.04 -8.81 -12.11
N ASN A 36 -1.08 -8.21 -12.82
CA ASN A 36 -1.07 -8.09 -14.28
C ASN A 36 -2.33 -7.43 -14.87
N CYS A 37 -2.91 -6.44 -14.18
CA CYS A 37 -4.17 -5.83 -14.61
C CYS A 37 -3.99 -5.14 -15.98
N VAL A 38 -4.92 -5.39 -16.90
CA VAL A 38 -4.86 -4.91 -18.30
C VAL A 38 -4.96 -3.38 -18.37
N TYR A 39 -5.80 -2.79 -17.52
CA TYR A 39 -6.02 -1.34 -17.44
C TYR A 39 -5.05 -0.63 -16.47
N CYS A 40 -3.98 -1.29 -16.03
CA CYS A 40 -3.06 -0.73 -15.04
C CYS A 40 -2.47 0.60 -15.54
N TYR A 41 -2.75 1.70 -14.82
CA TYR A 41 -2.30 3.03 -15.23
C TYR A 41 -0.77 3.16 -15.28
N ILE A 42 -0.02 2.29 -14.58
CA ILE A 42 1.44 2.25 -14.66
C ILE A 42 1.91 1.74 -16.03
N ARG A 43 1.12 0.92 -16.72
CA ARG A 43 1.45 0.44 -18.06
C ARG A 43 1.08 1.51 -19.08
N GLY A 44 2.10 2.11 -19.71
CA GLY A 44 1.92 3.05 -20.80
C GLY A 44 1.64 4.50 -20.38
N SER A 45 1.78 4.84 -19.09
CA SER A 45 1.78 6.25 -18.65
C SER A 45 3.16 6.71 -18.21
N ARG A 46 3.32 8.04 -18.05
CA ARG A 46 4.52 8.67 -17.49
C ARG A 46 4.92 8.10 -16.11
N TYR A 47 3.98 7.52 -15.37
CA TYR A 47 4.24 6.95 -14.04
C TYR A 47 4.96 5.58 -14.12
N GLY A 48 4.97 4.94 -15.30
CA GLY A 48 5.65 3.68 -15.57
C GLY A 48 7.06 3.80 -16.11
N GLU A 49 7.49 4.98 -16.57
CA GLU A 49 8.78 5.19 -17.26
C GLU A 49 9.98 4.65 -16.46
N ASN A 50 9.92 4.74 -15.12
CA ASN A 50 11.00 4.34 -14.22
C ASN A 50 10.80 2.96 -13.54
N MET A 51 9.80 2.18 -13.96
CA MET A 51 9.49 0.88 -13.33
C MET A 51 10.39 -0.26 -13.82
N GLY A 52 11.14 -0.07 -14.91
CA GLY A 52 11.91 -1.15 -15.53
C GLY A 52 11.01 -2.18 -16.21
N LYS A 53 11.62 -3.27 -16.70
CA LYS A 53 10.94 -4.29 -17.52
C LYS A 53 10.60 -5.58 -16.77
N GLU A 54 11.07 -5.72 -15.54
CA GLU A 54 11.00 -6.96 -14.76
C GLU A 54 10.46 -6.70 -13.36
N LEU A 55 9.77 -7.69 -12.81
CA LEU A 55 9.31 -7.67 -11.41
C LEU A 55 10.52 -7.59 -10.49
N ALA A 56 10.54 -6.56 -9.64
CA ALA A 56 11.65 -6.35 -8.72
C ALA A 56 11.20 -6.04 -7.29
N VAL A 57 11.98 -6.52 -6.33
CA VAL A 57 11.81 -6.27 -4.91
C VAL A 57 12.87 -5.29 -4.45
N LYS A 58 12.46 -4.19 -3.82
CA LYS A 58 13.39 -3.25 -3.19
C LYS A 58 13.81 -3.79 -1.83
N VAL A 59 14.74 -4.74 -1.81
CA VAL A 59 15.09 -5.52 -0.59
C VAL A 59 15.57 -4.67 0.57
N ASN A 60 16.19 -3.52 0.28
CA ASN A 60 16.64 -2.55 1.29
C ASN A 60 15.58 -1.49 1.65
N ALA A 61 14.34 -1.61 1.15
CA ALA A 61 13.29 -0.62 1.40
C ALA A 61 13.03 -0.35 2.89
N PRO A 62 12.95 -1.36 3.79
CA PRO A 62 12.71 -1.09 5.22
C PRO A 62 13.84 -0.27 5.84
N THR A 63 15.10 -0.57 5.50
CA THR A 63 16.28 0.16 5.98
C THR A 63 16.28 1.62 5.51
N VAL A 64 15.97 1.84 4.22
CA VAL A 64 15.90 3.19 3.65
C VAL A 64 14.72 3.97 4.24
N LEU A 65 13.56 3.33 4.39
CA LEU A 65 12.35 3.90 4.97
C LEU A 65 12.61 4.35 6.41
N ALA A 66 13.29 3.54 7.22
CA ALA A 66 13.59 3.88 8.61
C ALA A 66 14.37 5.20 8.73
N ARG A 67 15.40 5.37 7.87
CA ARG A 67 16.16 6.62 7.79
C ARG A 67 15.28 7.80 7.36
N GLU A 68 14.44 7.60 6.36
CA GLU A 68 13.57 8.64 5.81
C GLU A 68 12.48 9.08 6.80
N LEU A 69 11.78 8.13 7.44
CA LEU A 69 10.76 8.42 8.45
C LEU A 69 11.35 9.01 9.73
N LYS A 70 12.52 8.54 10.19
CA LYS A 70 13.24 9.19 11.31
C LYS A 70 13.44 10.69 11.05
N ARG A 71 13.89 11.04 9.85
CA ARG A 71 14.11 12.44 9.46
C ARG A 71 12.80 13.25 9.46
N ARG A 72 11.70 12.67 8.97
CA ARG A 72 10.38 13.32 8.93
C ARG A 72 9.79 13.48 10.34
N ALA A 73 9.86 12.43 11.17
CA ALA A 73 9.43 12.44 12.56
C ALA A 73 10.16 13.51 13.38
N ASN A 74 11.49 13.63 13.23
CA ASN A 74 12.29 14.67 13.90
C ASN A 74 11.84 16.09 13.54
N LYS A 75 11.32 16.28 12.33
CA LYS A 75 10.78 17.56 11.85
C LYS A 75 9.28 17.73 12.11
N LYS A 76 8.64 16.74 12.76
CA LYS A 76 7.18 16.67 12.96
C LYS A 76 6.39 16.73 11.64
N GLU A 77 6.96 16.26 10.54
CA GLU A 77 6.32 16.23 9.22
C GLU A 77 5.49 14.95 9.03
N TYR A 78 4.50 14.74 9.90
CA TYR A 78 3.58 13.60 9.81
C TYR A 78 2.55 13.80 8.70
N GLY A 79 2.13 12.69 8.09
CA GLY A 79 1.20 12.65 6.97
C GLY A 79 0.95 11.21 6.55
N PHE A 80 -0.19 10.98 5.89
CA PHE A 80 -0.56 9.62 5.46
C PHE A 80 0.42 9.11 4.39
N ILE A 81 0.80 7.85 4.53
CA ILE A 81 1.58 7.12 3.53
C ILE A 81 0.62 6.26 2.71
N ALA A 82 0.42 6.57 1.44
CA ALA A 82 -0.22 5.65 0.50
C ALA A 82 0.73 4.48 0.24
N LEU A 83 0.37 3.32 0.79
CA LEU A 83 1.03 2.05 0.57
C LEU A 83 0.27 1.30 -0.52
N GLY A 84 0.89 1.19 -1.69
CA GLY A 84 0.30 0.52 -2.84
C GLY A 84 -0.25 1.44 -3.93
N SER A 85 0.23 2.68 -4.00
CA SER A 85 -0.24 3.64 -5.01
C SER A 85 0.10 3.21 -6.44
N ALA A 86 1.27 2.61 -6.68
CA ALA A 86 1.75 2.25 -8.02
C ALA A 86 2.02 0.74 -8.19
N THR A 87 2.14 -0.01 -7.10
CA THR A 87 2.41 -1.46 -7.11
C THR A 87 1.58 -2.13 -6.03
N GLU A 88 1.32 -3.43 -6.13
CA GLU A 88 0.61 -4.15 -5.08
C GLU A 88 1.59 -4.56 -3.96
N PRO A 89 1.42 -4.08 -2.71
CA PRO A 89 2.30 -4.43 -1.60
C PRO A 89 2.13 -5.88 -1.14
N TRP A 90 0.96 -6.47 -1.31
CA TRP A 90 0.62 -7.82 -0.82
C TRP A 90 0.44 -8.84 -1.95
N MET A 91 1.19 -8.71 -3.04
CA MET A 91 1.18 -9.70 -4.14
C MET A 91 1.86 -11.01 -3.71
N PRO A 92 1.69 -12.14 -4.42
CA PRO A 92 2.13 -13.46 -3.95
C PRO A 92 3.60 -13.55 -3.50
N ILE A 93 4.52 -12.83 -4.16
CA ILE A 93 5.94 -12.87 -3.79
C ILE A 93 6.21 -12.26 -2.39
N GLU A 94 5.28 -11.46 -1.85
CA GLU A 94 5.38 -10.90 -0.50
C GLU A 94 5.25 -11.96 0.59
N GLU A 95 4.68 -13.14 0.33
CA GLU A 95 4.71 -14.26 1.28
C GLU A 95 6.14 -14.71 1.58
N LYS A 96 7.04 -14.61 0.58
CA LYS A 96 8.46 -14.97 0.72
C LYS A 96 9.30 -13.79 1.21
N TYR A 97 9.10 -12.60 0.64
CA TYR A 97 10.02 -11.48 0.85
C TYR A 97 9.73 -10.67 2.11
N MET A 98 8.49 -10.63 2.59
CA MET A 98 8.09 -9.93 3.81
C MET A 98 8.58 -8.46 3.85
N VAL A 99 8.72 -7.81 2.69
CA VAL A 99 9.23 -6.44 2.60
C VAL A 99 8.14 -5.45 3.00
N THR A 100 6.89 -5.67 2.57
CA THR A 100 5.75 -4.85 2.99
C THR A 100 5.56 -4.96 4.50
N ARG A 101 5.58 -6.16 5.06
CA ARG A 101 5.49 -6.34 6.53
C ARG A 101 6.58 -5.58 7.27
N ARG A 102 7.85 -5.71 6.85
CA ARG A 102 8.97 -4.97 7.46
C ARG A 102 8.83 -3.45 7.29
N CYS A 103 8.26 -2.98 6.18
CA CYS A 103 7.92 -1.57 6.03
C CYS A 103 6.85 -1.12 7.03
N LEU A 104 5.82 -1.94 7.29
CA LEU A 104 4.79 -1.66 8.29
C LEU A 104 5.37 -1.60 9.71
N GLU A 105 6.30 -2.49 10.08
CA GLU A 105 7.02 -2.42 11.37
C GLU A 105 7.75 -1.07 11.54
N ILE A 106 8.39 -0.58 10.47
CA ILE A 106 9.06 0.71 10.47
C ILE A 106 8.05 1.88 10.56
N ILE A 107 6.93 1.79 9.84
CA ILE A 107 5.84 2.78 9.91
C ILE A 107 5.27 2.87 11.32
N ALA A 108 4.99 1.72 11.95
CA ALA A 108 4.52 1.61 13.33
C ALA A 108 5.51 2.25 14.30
N ARG A 109 6.80 1.88 14.21
CA ARG A 109 7.88 2.43 15.04
C ARG A 109 7.96 3.95 14.98
N TYR A 110 7.82 4.54 13.80
CA TYR A 110 7.87 6.00 13.62
C TYR A 110 6.50 6.67 13.69
N ARG A 111 5.43 5.92 13.98
CA ARG A 111 4.05 6.40 14.21
C ARG A 111 3.48 7.21 13.04
N PHE A 112 3.77 6.80 11.81
CA PHE A 112 3.14 7.41 10.63
C PHE A 112 1.78 6.75 10.34
N PRO A 113 0.75 7.53 9.99
CA PRO A 113 -0.48 6.95 9.49
C PRO A 113 -0.29 6.41 8.07
N VAL A 114 -1.09 5.41 7.69
CA VAL A 114 -0.97 4.71 6.41
C VAL A 114 -2.33 4.49 5.76
N HIS A 115 -2.40 4.69 4.45
CA HIS A 115 -3.52 4.29 3.63
C HIS A 115 -3.09 3.11 2.77
N CYS A 116 -3.64 1.94 3.06
CA CYS A 116 -3.39 0.70 2.36
C CYS A 116 -4.33 0.58 1.16
N LEU A 117 -3.77 0.58 -0.05
CA LEU A 117 -4.49 0.36 -1.30
C LEU A 117 -4.15 -1.06 -1.78
N THR A 118 -5.16 -1.92 -1.95
CA THR A 118 -4.88 -3.33 -2.30
C THR A 118 -6.00 -4.00 -3.08
N LYS A 119 -5.64 -5.02 -3.87
CA LYS A 119 -6.56 -6.06 -4.38
C LYS A 119 -6.36 -7.40 -3.66
N SER A 120 -5.38 -7.49 -2.76
CA SER A 120 -4.92 -8.75 -2.19
C SER A 120 -5.67 -9.13 -0.93
N THR A 121 -5.87 -10.44 -0.75
CA THR A 121 -6.34 -11.00 0.52
C THR A 121 -5.22 -11.12 1.55
N LEU A 122 -3.94 -11.08 1.13
CA LEU A 122 -2.77 -11.28 2.00
C LEU A 122 -2.56 -10.13 3.00
N ILE A 123 -3.19 -8.96 2.80
CA ILE A 123 -3.21 -7.89 3.80
C ILE A 123 -3.69 -8.36 5.19
N GLN A 124 -4.55 -9.39 5.23
CA GLN A 124 -5.04 -9.99 6.48
C GLN A 124 -3.92 -10.50 7.40
N ARG A 125 -2.77 -10.90 6.84
CA ARG A 125 -1.59 -11.35 7.59
C ARG A 125 -1.02 -10.26 8.50
N ASP A 126 -1.11 -9.01 8.06
CA ASP A 126 -0.45 -7.87 8.70
C ASP A 126 -1.42 -7.00 9.51
N LEU A 127 -2.63 -7.50 9.80
CA LEU A 127 -3.64 -6.76 10.59
C LEU A 127 -3.17 -6.49 12.03
N ASP A 128 -2.25 -7.30 12.57
CA ASP A 128 -1.63 -7.07 13.87
C ASP A 128 -0.84 -5.74 13.88
N LEU A 129 0.04 -5.54 12.89
CA LEU A 129 0.81 -4.31 12.73
C LEU A 129 -0.07 -3.12 12.35
N LEU A 130 -1.06 -3.33 11.48
CA LEU A 130 -2.01 -2.29 11.12
C LEU A 130 -2.81 -1.82 12.33
N LYS A 131 -3.18 -2.73 13.26
CA LYS A 131 -3.86 -2.36 14.51
C LYS A 131 -2.99 -1.48 15.40
N GLU A 132 -1.69 -1.79 15.47
CA GLU A 132 -0.72 -0.98 16.21
C GLU A 132 -0.61 0.42 15.60
N ILE A 133 -0.51 0.52 14.27
CA ILE A 133 -0.45 1.80 13.55
C ILE A 133 -1.74 2.60 13.77
N ASP A 134 -2.91 1.96 13.63
CA ASP A 134 -4.21 2.63 13.72
C ASP A 134 -4.39 3.35 15.06
N ARG A 135 -3.93 2.71 16.15
CA ARG A 135 -4.00 3.24 17.50
C ARG A 135 -2.96 4.31 17.80
N ASN A 136 -1.75 4.16 17.26
CA ASN A 136 -0.59 4.92 17.73
C ASN A 136 -0.13 6.01 16.75
N ALA A 137 -0.59 6.02 15.51
CA ALA A 137 -0.15 6.99 14.51
C ALA A 137 -0.38 8.44 14.96
N VAL A 138 0.55 9.31 14.60
CA VAL A 138 0.41 10.76 14.77
C VAL A 138 -0.32 11.30 13.55
N LEU A 139 -1.60 11.63 13.72
CA LEU A 139 -2.39 12.24 12.66
C LEU A 139 -1.98 13.71 12.44
N PRO A 140 -2.00 14.20 11.19
CA PRO A 140 -1.95 15.63 10.89
C PRO A 140 -3.02 16.40 11.66
N GLU A 141 -2.72 17.66 12.03
CA GLU A 141 -3.61 18.49 12.86
C GLU A 141 -5.02 18.61 12.26
N ASP A 142 -5.08 18.81 10.94
CA ASP A 142 -6.30 18.95 10.15
C ASP A 142 -7.09 17.64 10.02
N LEU A 143 -6.51 16.48 10.36
CA LEU A 143 -7.15 15.17 10.29
C LEU A 143 -7.38 14.51 11.65
N LYS A 144 -7.17 15.22 12.77
CA LYS A 144 -7.36 14.64 14.12
C LYS A 144 -8.76 14.06 14.37
N THR A 145 -9.78 14.56 13.68
CA THR A 145 -11.17 14.07 13.78
C THR A 145 -11.37 12.69 13.17
N LEU A 146 -10.46 12.23 12.30
CA LEU A 146 -10.54 10.93 11.63
C LEU A 146 -10.41 9.76 12.61
N LYS A 147 -9.68 9.94 13.72
CA LYS A 147 -9.47 8.94 14.80
C LYS A 147 -8.88 7.59 14.37
N HIS A 148 -8.52 7.44 13.09
CA HIS A 148 -7.93 6.24 12.51
C HIS A 148 -6.58 6.56 11.88
N GLY A 149 -5.53 5.90 12.36
CA GLY A 149 -4.20 5.93 11.76
C GLY A 149 -4.07 5.06 10.51
N VAL A 150 -5.04 4.18 10.27
CA VAL A 150 -5.06 3.27 9.12
C VAL A 150 -6.35 3.43 8.33
N LEU A 151 -6.19 3.64 7.03
CA LEU A 151 -7.26 3.53 6.03
C LEU A 151 -6.97 2.31 5.16
N ILE A 152 -8.00 1.51 4.83
CA ILE A 152 -7.83 0.35 3.95
C ILE A 152 -8.84 0.42 2.81
N THR A 153 -8.36 0.48 1.58
CA THR A 153 -9.22 0.50 0.40
C THR A 153 -8.95 -0.70 -0.47
N PHE A 154 -9.99 -1.52 -0.65
CA PHE A 154 -9.97 -2.64 -1.59
C PHE A 154 -10.38 -2.13 -2.98
N SER A 155 -9.59 -2.43 -4.01
CA SER A 155 -9.99 -2.10 -5.38
C SER A 155 -10.85 -3.21 -5.99
N LEU A 156 -11.97 -2.81 -6.60
CA LEU A 156 -12.85 -3.69 -7.37
C LEU A 156 -13.15 -3.02 -8.71
N SER A 157 -12.83 -3.67 -9.83
CA SER A 157 -13.23 -3.17 -11.15
C SER A 157 -14.61 -3.64 -11.59
N THR A 158 -15.02 -4.80 -11.06
CA THR A 158 -16.32 -5.41 -11.31
C THR A 158 -16.63 -6.40 -10.20
N LEU A 159 -17.92 -6.74 -10.05
CA LEU A 159 -18.36 -7.86 -9.21
C LEU A 159 -18.53 -9.17 -10.00
N ARG A 160 -18.43 -9.12 -11.34
CA ARG A 160 -18.56 -10.28 -12.21
C ARG A 160 -17.22 -10.99 -12.37
N GLU A 161 -17.12 -12.22 -11.86
CA GLU A 161 -15.87 -12.98 -11.82
C GLU A 161 -15.30 -13.24 -13.23
N GLU A 162 -16.18 -13.53 -14.19
CA GLU A 162 -15.80 -13.78 -15.58
C GLU A 162 -15.15 -12.56 -16.25
N ILE A 163 -15.56 -11.35 -15.86
CA ILE A 163 -14.96 -10.10 -16.35
C ILE A 163 -13.67 -9.79 -15.60
N ALA A 164 -13.66 -9.98 -14.27
CA ALA A 164 -12.46 -9.78 -13.47
C ALA A 164 -11.30 -10.65 -13.96
N LYS A 165 -11.55 -11.91 -14.35
CA LYS A 165 -10.55 -12.81 -14.92
C LYS A 165 -9.90 -12.28 -16.20
N ILE A 166 -10.64 -11.53 -17.02
CA ILE A 166 -10.11 -10.93 -18.26
C ILE A 166 -9.19 -9.74 -17.92
N PHE A 167 -9.66 -8.83 -17.06
CA PHE A 167 -8.98 -7.57 -16.82
C PHE A 167 -7.93 -7.62 -15.70
N GLU A 168 -8.04 -8.56 -14.77
CA GLU A 168 -7.21 -8.70 -13.57
C GLU A 168 -6.76 -10.16 -13.37
N PRO A 169 -6.12 -10.81 -14.37
CA PRO A 169 -5.93 -12.26 -14.42
C PRO A 169 -5.09 -12.86 -13.28
N GLY A 170 -4.28 -12.05 -12.60
CA GLY A 170 -3.47 -12.49 -11.46
C GLY A 170 -3.98 -12.04 -10.09
N ALA A 171 -5.07 -11.28 -10.02
CA ALA A 171 -5.62 -10.78 -8.76
C ALA A 171 -6.66 -11.76 -8.18
N PRO A 172 -6.89 -11.73 -6.86
CA PRO A 172 -8.00 -12.48 -6.24
C PRO A 172 -9.34 -12.11 -6.86
N SER A 173 -10.29 -13.04 -6.86
CA SER A 173 -11.65 -12.80 -7.35
C SER A 173 -12.34 -11.65 -6.60
N PRO A 174 -13.36 -11.00 -7.20
CA PRO A 174 -14.16 -9.99 -6.51
C PRO A 174 -14.74 -10.48 -5.18
N GLU A 175 -15.21 -11.73 -5.13
CA GLU A 175 -15.75 -12.34 -3.91
C GLU A 175 -14.70 -12.47 -2.81
N GLU A 176 -13.50 -12.98 -3.13
CA GLU A 176 -12.40 -13.08 -2.16
C GLU A 176 -11.99 -11.71 -1.59
N ARG A 177 -12.00 -10.66 -2.42
CA ARG A 177 -11.72 -9.28 -1.97
C ARG A 177 -12.82 -8.76 -1.04
N LEU A 178 -14.09 -9.03 -1.34
CA LEU A 178 -15.21 -8.66 -0.49
C LEU A 178 -15.17 -9.41 0.85
N GLU A 179 -14.82 -10.70 0.85
CA GLU A 179 -14.64 -11.47 2.08
C GLU A 179 -13.47 -10.96 2.93
N ALA A 180 -12.34 -10.60 2.29
CA ALA A 180 -11.24 -9.96 2.99
C ALA A 180 -11.66 -8.60 3.59
N LEU A 181 -12.39 -7.77 2.85
CA LEU A 181 -12.94 -6.51 3.35
C LEU A 181 -13.87 -6.72 4.55
N LYS A 182 -14.78 -7.71 4.50
CA LYS A 182 -15.67 -8.04 5.63
C LYS A 182 -14.87 -8.37 6.89
N LYS A 183 -13.80 -9.16 6.77
CA LYS A 183 -12.92 -9.51 7.90
C LYS A 183 -12.18 -8.28 8.43
N VAL A 184 -11.63 -7.45 7.55
CA VAL A 184 -10.98 -6.19 7.92
C VAL A 184 -11.94 -5.24 8.65
N LYS A 185 -13.20 -5.11 8.18
CA LYS A 185 -14.23 -4.32 8.86
C LYS A 185 -14.60 -4.91 10.22
N LYS A 186 -14.67 -6.23 10.36
CA LYS A 186 -14.94 -6.91 11.64
C LYS A 186 -13.84 -6.63 12.68
N GLU A 187 -12.61 -6.46 12.23
CA GLU A 187 -11.48 -6.02 13.08
C GLU A 187 -11.54 -4.52 13.44
N GLY A 188 -12.53 -3.77 12.97
CA GLY A 188 -12.76 -2.37 13.35
C GLY A 188 -11.96 -1.35 12.54
N PHE A 189 -11.32 -1.75 11.45
CA PHE A 189 -10.60 -0.80 10.58
C PHE A 189 -11.55 0.11 9.80
N TYR A 190 -11.10 1.33 9.53
CA TYR A 190 -11.75 2.23 8.60
C TYR A 190 -11.43 1.81 7.17
N ALA A 191 -12.31 0.96 6.62
CA ALA A 191 -12.10 0.34 5.33
C ALA A 191 -13.27 0.57 4.36
N GLY A 192 -12.95 0.60 3.07
CA GLY A 192 -13.89 0.85 1.98
C GLY A 192 -13.46 0.23 0.65
N ILE A 193 -14.16 0.62 -0.41
CA ILE A 193 -13.95 0.14 -1.78
C ILE A 193 -13.61 1.32 -2.67
N ALA A 194 -12.61 1.15 -3.53
CA ALA A 194 -12.45 1.95 -4.74
C ALA A 194 -13.00 1.12 -5.91
N TYR A 195 -14.12 1.58 -6.46
CA TYR A 195 -14.73 0.96 -7.65
C TYR A 195 -14.13 1.62 -8.90
N ILE A 196 -13.36 0.87 -9.69
CA ILE A 196 -12.42 1.40 -10.70
C ILE A 196 -12.66 0.91 -12.13
#